data_AF-A0A6F9BNW4-F1
#
_entry.id   AF-A0A6F9BNW4-F1
#
_cell.length_a   1.000
_cell.length_b   1.000
_cell.length_c   1.000
_cell.angle_alpha   90.00
_cell.angle_beta   90.00
_cell.angle_gamma   90.00
#
_symmetry.space_group_name_H-M   'P 1'
#
loop_
_entity.id
_entity.type
_entity.pdbx_description
1 polymer ?
#
loop_
_entity_poly.entity_id
_entity_poly.type
_entity_poly.pdbx_seq_one_letter_code
_entity_poly.pdbx_strand_id
1 'polypeptide(L)'
;MESQDVISSLQDRLSLRYIEHFALVLESGGLDQNQRLHMLQENQPLSHVVHRTYFQGMKCLFRICFFPKDPADLLRRDPAAFEYLYIQSRNDVIKERFGMDWKSDVTLRLAALHIYITVSSARPNQKISLKNVEKEWGLEPFLPLTLLPTIKEKNVCKTLSQLLKTYQHPPPSGNKVISPLCHTMTFLSVNILYIQQH
;
A
#
# COMPACT_ATOMS: atom_id res chain seq x y z
N MET A 1 -11.43 -28.32 -5.00
CA MET A 1 -11.14 -26.96 -4.54
C MET A 1 -10.26 -26.29 -5.57
N GLU A 2 -10.88 -25.41 -6.33
CA GLU A 2 -10.25 -24.56 -7.34
C GLU A 2 -9.89 -23.21 -6.72
N SER A 3 -9.10 -22.39 -7.43
CA SER A 3 -8.79 -21.02 -6.98
C SER A 3 -10.07 -20.21 -6.73
N GLN A 4 -11.09 -20.40 -7.59
CA GLN A 4 -12.38 -19.71 -7.46
C GLN A 4 -13.11 -20.01 -6.14
N ASP A 5 -13.09 -21.27 -5.67
CA ASP A 5 -13.73 -21.65 -4.40
C ASP A 5 -13.12 -20.87 -3.21
N VAL A 6 -11.80 -20.69 -3.23
CA VAL A 6 -11.07 -19.94 -2.21
C VAL A 6 -11.39 -18.44 -2.31
N ILE A 7 -11.42 -17.89 -3.53
CA ILE A 7 -11.78 -16.49 -3.79
C ILE A 7 -13.20 -16.19 -3.28
N SER A 8 -14.18 -17.05 -3.58
CA SER A 8 -15.56 -16.89 -3.09
C SER A 8 -15.64 -16.95 -1.57
N SER A 9 -14.92 -17.88 -0.92
CA SER A 9 -14.89 -17.93 0.55
C SER A 9 -14.28 -16.68 1.17
N LEU A 10 -13.23 -16.11 0.54
CA LEU A 10 -12.61 -14.87 1.00
C LEU A 10 -13.50 -13.65 0.74
N GLN A 11 -14.21 -13.62 -0.38
CA GLN A 11 -15.18 -12.57 -0.71
C GLN A 11 -16.22 -12.44 0.40
N ASP A 12 -16.82 -13.55 0.82
CA ASP A 12 -17.84 -13.58 1.88
C ASP A 12 -17.25 -13.14 3.22
N ARG A 13 -16.10 -13.70 3.61
CA ARG A 13 -15.43 -13.40 4.89
C ARG A 13 -15.01 -11.94 5.01
N LEU A 14 -14.59 -11.33 3.91
CA LEU A 14 -14.13 -9.95 3.85
C LEU A 14 -15.26 -8.98 3.47
N SER A 15 -16.47 -9.47 3.22
CA SER A 15 -17.62 -8.68 2.79
C SER A 15 -17.35 -7.83 1.54
N LEU A 16 -16.64 -8.40 0.57
CA LEU A 16 -16.24 -7.73 -0.66
C LEU A 16 -17.39 -7.75 -1.68
N ARG A 17 -17.63 -6.59 -2.30
CA ARG A 17 -18.66 -6.41 -3.32
C ARG A 17 -18.09 -6.50 -4.74
N TYR A 18 -16.85 -6.05 -4.94
CA TYR A 18 -16.20 -5.97 -6.25
C TYR A 18 -15.02 -6.94 -6.31
N ILE A 19 -15.35 -8.24 -6.39
CA ILE A 19 -14.36 -9.32 -6.39
C ILE A 19 -13.50 -9.34 -7.67
N GLU A 20 -13.97 -8.73 -8.75
CA GLU A 20 -13.26 -8.62 -10.03
C GLU A 20 -11.92 -7.88 -9.94
N HIS A 21 -11.68 -7.15 -8.85
CA HIS A 21 -10.39 -6.50 -8.59
C HIS A 21 -9.35 -7.47 -8.04
N PHE A 22 -9.76 -8.62 -7.51
CA PHE A 22 -8.93 -9.51 -6.72
C PHE A 22 -8.50 -10.76 -7.49
N ALA A 23 -7.34 -11.29 -7.12
CA ALA A 23 -6.84 -12.59 -7.57
C ALA A 23 -6.03 -13.27 -6.47
N LEU A 24 -5.87 -14.59 -6.59
CA LEU A 24 -4.84 -15.31 -5.84
C LEU A 24 -3.50 -15.21 -6.56
N VAL A 25 -2.45 -14.98 -5.80
CA VAL A 25 -1.10 -14.78 -6.31
C VAL A 25 -0.13 -15.60 -5.47
N LEU A 26 0.79 -16.30 -6.13
CA LEU A 26 1.92 -16.92 -5.45
C LEU A 26 3.10 -15.96 -5.38
N GLU A 27 3.57 -15.70 -4.18
CA GLU A 27 4.82 -15.02 -3.90
C GLU A 27 5.95 -16.05 -3.80
N SER A 28 6.99 -15.84 -4.60
CA SER A 28 8.26 -16.58 -4.54
C SER A 28 9.44 -15.61 -4.39
N GLY A 29 10.50 -16.05 -3.70
CA GLY A 29 11.69 -15.25 -3.44
C GLY A 29 12.18 -15.39 -2.00
N GLY A 30 13.49 -15.59 -1.83
CA GLY A 30 14.16 -15.58 -0.53
C GLY A 30 14.55 -14.16 -0.09
N LEU A 31 15.19 -14.03 1.07
CA LEU A 31 15.58 -12.75 1.69
C LEU A 31 16.42 -11.83 0.78
N ASP A 32 17.12 -12.38 -0.23
CA ASP A 32 18.04 -11.66 -1.12
C ASP A 32 17.56 -11.54 -2.59
N GLN A 33 16.32 -11.93 -2.91
CA GLN A 33 15.77 -11.87 -4.27
C GLN A 33 14.54 -10.96 -4.33
N ASN A 34 14.37 -10.23 -5.43
CA ASN A 34 13.11 -9.53 -5.70
C ASN A 34 11.95 -10.52 -5.65
N GLN A 35 10.95 -10.21 -4.83
CA GLN A 35 9.76 -11.03 -4.67
C GLN A 35 9.01 -11.10 -6.00
N ARG A 36 8.87 -12.30 -6.56
CA ARG A 36 8.12 -12.53 -7.79
C ARG A 36 6.72 -12.97 -7.45
N LEU A 37 5.76 -12.29 -8.08
CA LEU A 37 4.33 -12.56 -7.96
C LEU A 37 3.84 -13.28 -9.22
N HIS A 38 3.25 -14.46 -9.02
CA HIS A 38 2.63 -15.26 -10.08
C HIS A 38 1.13 -15.35 -9.85
N MET A 39 0.34 -14.72 -10.71
CA MET A 39 -1.12 -14.78 -10.62
C MET A 39 -1.61 -16.19 -10.95
N LEU A 40 -2.51 -16.71 -10.11
CA LEU A 40 -3.19 -17.99 -10.33
C LEU A 40 -4.42 -17.77 -11.21
N GLN A 41 -4.67 -18.72 -12.13
CA GLN A 41 -5.91 -18.70 -12.91
C GLN A 41 -7.09 -19.13 -12.03
N GLU A 42 -8.24 -18.49 -12.23
CA GLU A 42 -9.48 -18.72 -11.45
C GLU A 42 -9.91 -20.19 -11.47
N ASN A 43 -9.86 -20.82 -12.65
CA ASN A 43 -10.27 -22.21 -12.86
C ASN A 43 -9.14 -23.23 -12.63
N GLN A 44 -7.99 -22.80 -12.10
CA GLN A 44 -6.88 -23.71 -11.86
C GLN A 44 -7.10 -24.54 -10.59
N PRO A 45 -7.02 -25.88 -10.64
CA PRO A 45 -7.06 -26.70 -9.43
C PRO A 45 -5.84 -26.42 -8.54
N LEU A 46 -6.07 -26.24 -7.24
CA LEU A 46 -4.98 -25.96 -6.30
C LEU A 46 -3.99 -27.13 -6.17
N SER A 47 -4.45 -28.37 -6.38
CA SER A 47 -3.58 -29.54 -6.45
C SER A 47 -2.50 -29.37 -7.53
N HIS A 48 -2.87 -28.85 -8.69
CA HIS A 48 -1.93 -28.59 -9.80
C HIS A 48 -0.93 -27.49 -9.46
N VAL A 49 -1.39 -26.46 -8.75
CA VAL A 49 -0.52 -25.39 -8.23
C VAL A 49 0.56 -25.97 -7.32
N VAL A 50 0.16 -26.80 -6.34
CA VAL A 50 1.07 -27.46 -5.39
C VAL A 50 2.07 -28.37 -6.10
N HIS A 51 1.60 -29.19 -7.06
CA HIS A 51 2.45 -30.11 -7.81
C HIS A 51 3.49 -29.39 -8.68
N ARG A 52 3.13 -28.28 -9.35
CA ARG A 52 4.06 -27.56 -10.23
C ARG A 52 5.14 -26.78 -9.50
N THR A 53 4.83 -26.31 -8.30
CA THR A 53 5.70 -25.35 -7.58
C THR A 53 6.59 -26.01 -6.53
N TYR A 54 6.39 -27.30 -6.26
CA TYR A 54 6.96 -28.02 -5.13
C TYR A 54 6.66 -27.38 -3.75
N PHE A 55 5.86 -26.31 -3.72
CA PHE A 55 5.31 -25.54 -2.59
C PHE A 55 6.20 -25.29 -1.36
N GLN A 56 7.51 -25.53 -1.44
CA GLN A 56 8.44 -25.28 -0.34
C GLN A 56 8.80 -23.78 -0.33
N GLY A 57 8.22 -23.05 0.63
CA GLY A 57 8.56 -21.66 0.92
C GLY A 57 7.79 -20.60 0.12
N MET A 58 6.84 -20.98 -0.74
CA MET A 58 5.97 -20.02 -1.44
C MET A 58 4.78 -19.61 -0.57
N LYS A 59 4.32 -18.36 -0.71
CA LYS A 59 3.11 -17.87 -0.03
C LYS A 59 2.02 -17.63 -1.04
N CYS A 60 0.82 -18.14 -0.77
CA CYS A 60 -0.37 -17.75 -1.51
C CYS A 60 -0.95 -16.49 -0.87
N LEU A 61 -1.15 -15.44 -1.67
CA LEU A 61 -1.65 -14.14 -1.27
C LEU A 61 -2.95 -13.86 -2.01
N PHE A 62 -3.94 -13.36 -1.29
CA PHE A 62 -5.13 -12.75 -1.88
C PHE A 62 -4.88 -11.26 -2.08
N ARG A 63 -4.99 -10.75 -3.31
CA ARG A 63 -4.52 -9.41 -3.65
C ARG A 63 -5.41 -8.72 -4.66
N ILE A 64 -5.51 -7.40 -4.55
CA ILE A 64 -6.01 -6.58 -5.66
C ILE A 64 -4.92 -6.57 -6.75
N CYS A 65 -5.24 -7.14 -7.90
CA CYS A 65 -4.34 -7.20 -9.04
C CYS A 65 -4.85 -6.39 -10.22
N PHE A 66 -6.16 -6.14 -10.28
CA PHE A 66 -6.79 -5.32 -11.30
C PHE A 66 -7.20 -4.00 -10.67
N PHE A 67 -6.34 -2.99 -10.80
CA PHE A 67 -6.51 -1.72 -10.11
C PHE A 67 -7.75 -0.95 -10.62
N PRO A 68 -8.51 -0.29 -9.72
CA PRO A 68 -9.59 0.59 -10.14
C PRO A 68 -9.03 1.78 -10.93
N LYS A 69 -9.77 2.24 -11.94
CA LYS A 69 -9.41 3.47 -12.68
C LYS A 69 -9.46 4.71 -11.80
N ASP A 70 -10.45 4.75 -10.89
CA ASP A 70 -10.62 5.81 -9.91
C ASP A 70 -10.84 5.20 -8.51
N PRO A 71 -9.86 5.36 -7.59
CA PRO A 71 -10.01 4.91 -6.21
C PRO A 71 -11.25 5.49 -5.49
N ALA A 72 -11.74 6.68 -5.86
CA ALA A 72 -12.92 7.28 -5.24
C ALA A 72 -14.21 6.52 -5.59
N ASP A 73 -14.31 5.98 -6.82
CA ASP A 73 -15.43 5.13 -7.21
C ASP A 73 -15.40 3.80 -6.45
N LEU A 74 -14.21 3.22 -6.25
CA LEU A 74 -14.05 2.03 -5.41
C LEU A 74 -14.51 2.29 -3.98
N LEU A 75 -14.07 3.38 -3.35
CA LEU A 75 -14.50 3.76 -2.00
C LEU A 75 -16.03 3.87 -1.88
N ARG A 76 -16.69 4.50 -2.87
CA ARG A 76 -18.14 4.70 -2.86
C ARG A 76 -18.91 3.38 -2.98
N ARG A 77 -18.40 2.44 -3.78
CA ARG A 77 -19.08 1.18 -4.11
C ARG A 77 -18.75 0.06 -3.14
N ASP A 78 -17.49 -0.03 -2.74
CA ASP A 78 -16.91 -1.08 -1.92
C ASP A 78 -15.81 -0.52 -0.97
N PRO A 79 -16.21 0.04 0.18
CA PRO A 79 -15.27 0.55 1.18
C PRO A 79 -14.29 -0.51 1.71
N ALA A 80 -14.70 -1.79 1.76
CA ALA A 80 -13.84 -2.87 2.23
C ALA A 80 -12.71 -3.15 1.23
N ALA A 81 -13.03 -3.22 -0.07
CA ALA A 81 -12.00 -3.34 -1.11
C ALA A 81 -11.09 -2.10 -1.16
N PHE A 82 -11.63 -0.91 -0.92
CA PHE A 82 -10.84 0.31 -0.82
C PHE A 82 -9.82 0.28 0.32
N GLU A 83 -10.24 -0.12 1.52
CA GLU A 83 -9.34 -0.27 2.67
C GLU A 83 -8.28 -1.34 2.40
N TYR A 84 -8.68 -2.46 1.79
CA TYR A 84 -7.76 -3.52 1.36
C TYR A 84 -6.70 -2.99 0.40
N LEU A 85 -7.11 -2.20 -0.61
CA LEU A 85 -6.22 -1.58 -1.58
C LEU A 85 -5.19 -0.68 -0.89
N TYR A 86 -5.64 0.15 0.05
CA TYR A 86 -4.74 1.03 0.81
C TYR A 86 -3.70 0.25 1.60
N ILE A 87 -4.13 -0.77 2.35
CA ILE A 87 -3.24 -1.61 3.16
C ILE A 87 -2.24 -2.33 2.27
N GLN A 88 -2.70 -2.89 1.14
CA GLN A 88 -1.84 -3.55 0.16
C GLN A 88 -0.81 -2.60 -0.43
N SER A 89 -1.24 -1.47 -1.00
CA SER A 89 -0.36 -0.46 -1.61
C SER A 89 0.67 0.05 -0.63
N ARG A 90 0.28 0.34 0.61
CA ARG A 90 1.22 0.73 1.68
C ARG A 90 2.30 -0.32 1.91
N ASN A 91 1.89 -1.58 2.08
CA ASN A 91 2.82 -2.66 2.36
C ASN A 91 3.77 -2.90 1.17
N ASP A 92 3.28 -2.74 -0.06
CA ASP A 92 4.08 -2.89 -1.27
C ASP A 92 5.12 -1.76 -1.41
N VAL A 93 4.79 -0.53 -1.02
CA VAL A 93 5.73 0.60 -0.95
C VAL A 93 6.86 0.31 0.06
N ILE A 94 6.50 -0.05 1.29
CA ILE A 94 7.48 -0.28 2.37
C ILE A 94 8.42 -1.44 2.04
N LYS A 95 7.87 -2.50 1.43
CA LYS A 95 8.63 -3.69 1.04
C LYS A 95 9.28 -3.57 -0.32
N GLU A 96 9.12 -2.44 -0.99
CA GLU A 96 9.70 -2.17 -2.33
C GLU A 96 9.34 -3.27 -3.33
N ARG A 97 8.11 -3.80 -3.22
CA ARG A 97 7.69 -5.07 -3.84
C ARG A 97 7.87 -5.10 -5.35
N PHE A 98 7.70 -3.95 -6.00
CA PHE A 98 7.77 -3.85 -7.45
C PHE A 98 9.20 -3.62 -7.97
N GLY A 99 10.21 -3.55 -7.09
CA GLY A 99 11.61 -3.35 -7.48
C GLY A 99 11.83 -2.08 -8.31
N MET A 100 10.92 -1.12 -8.19
CA MET A 100 10.87 0.06 -9.04
C MET A 100 11.85 1.10 -8.49
N ASP A 101 12.69 1.65 -9.35
CA ASP A 101 13.50 2.85 -9.07
C ASP A 101 12.60 4.08 -8.99
N TRP A 102 11.75 4.14 -7.96
CA TRP A 102 10.91 5.30 -7.73
C TRP A 102 11.77 6.52 -7.55
N LYS A 103 11.38 7.60 -8.23
CA LYS A 103 12.02 8.89 -8.02
C LYS A 103 11.93 9.24 -6.54
N SER A 104 13.04 9.68 -5.96
CA SER A 104 13.15 9.96 -4.52
C SER A 104 12.02 10.87 -4.01
N ASP A 105 11.58 11.86 -4.80
CA ASP A 105 10.49 12.77 -4.42
C ASP A 105 9.14 12.06 -4.26
N VAL A 106 8.87 11.03 -5.05
CA VAL A 106 7.64 10.22 -5.01
C VAL A 106 7.66 9.34 -3.77
N THR A 107 8.78 8.68 -3.52
CA THR A 107 8.97 7.83 -2.33
C THR A 107 8.81 8.64 -1.05
N LEU A 108 9.42 9.84 -0.97
CA LEU A 108 9.26 10.74 0.17
C LEU A 108 7.83 11.24 0.33
N ARG A 109 7.13 11.52 -0.78
CA ARG A 109 5.72 11.92 -0.76
C ARG A 109 4.83 10.81 -0.21
N LEU A 110 4.99 9.58 -0.70
CA LEU A 110 4.21 8.42 -0.25
C LEU A 110 4.51 8.08 1.22
N ALA A 111 5.78 8.14 1.64
CA ALA A 111 6.17 7.99 3.04
C ALA A 111 5.53 9.04 3.95
N ALA A 112 5.60 10.32 3.57
CA ALA A 112 5.01 11.40 4.36
C ALA A 112 3.47 11.30 4.44
N LEU A 113 2.80 10.91 3.35
CA LEU A 113 1.37 10.63 3.34
C LEU A 113 1.02 9.47 4.28
N HIS A 114 1.78 8.38 4.23
CA HIS A 114 1.55 7.22 5.09
C HIS A 114 1.72 7.57 6.58
N ILE A 115 2.77 8.32 6.94
CA ILE A 115 2.96 8.84 8.31
C ILE A 115 1.74 9.67 8.72
N TYR A 116 1.33 10.63 7.89
CA TYR A 116 0.21 11.51 8.20
C TYR A 116 -1.09 10.72 8.42
N ILE A 117 -1.47 9.85 7.48
CA ILE A 117 -2.71 9.08 7.54
C ILE A 117 -2.74 8.24 8.82
N THR A 118 -1.66 7.52 9.12
CA THR A 118 -1.60 6.62 10.28
C THR A 118 -1.67 7.39 11.59
N VAL A 119 -0.85 8.44 11.74
CA VAL A 119 -0.78 9.21 12.99
C VAL A 119 -2.06 10.01 13.21
N SER A 120 -2.64 10.60 12.17
CA SER A 120 -3.93 11.31 12.28
C SER A 120 -5.09 10.37 12.63
N SER A 121 -5.05 9.12 12.17
CA SER A 121 -6.06 8.11 12.51
C SER A 121 -5.90 7.63 13.95
N ALA A 122 -4.66 7.41 14.41
CA ALA A 122 -4.38 6.94 15.76
C ALA A 122 -4.53 8.04 16.82
N ARG A 123 -4.16 9.29 16.50
CA ARG A 123 -4.18 10.44 17.41
C ARG A 123 -4.77 11.67 16.72
N PRO A 124 -6.10 11.76 16.65
CA PRO A 124 -6.78 12.92 16.09
C PRO A 124 -6.34 14.21 16.77
N ASN A 125 -6.13 15.28 16.00
CA ASN A 125 -5.73 16.62 16.47
C ASN A 125 -4.31 16.76 17.06
N GLN A 126 -3.50 15.70 17.09
CA GLN A 126 -2.11 15.83 17.50
C GLN A 126 -1.26 16.41 16.37
N LYS A 127 -0.41 17.39 16.71
CA LYS A 127 0.59 17.90 15.78
C LYS A 127 1.61 16.81 15.42
N ILE A 128 1.74 16.55 14.14
CA ILE A 128 2.64 15.53 13.58
C ILE A 128 3.99 16.18 13.28
N SER A 129 5.05 15.60 13.83
CA SER A 129 6.43 15.95 13.48
C SER A 129 7.26 14.68 13.38
N LEU A 130 8.24 14.66 12.48
CA LEU A 130 9.07 13.48 12.25
C LEU A 130 9.75 13.01 13.55
N LYS A 131 10.23 13.96 14.38
CA LYS A 131 10.84 13.68 15.69
C LYS A 131 9.88 12.97 16.65
N ASN A 132 8.61 13.38 16.69
CA ASN A 132 7.63 12.73 17.58
C ASN A 132 7.26 11.34 17.05
N VAL A 133 7.13 11.19 15.73
CA VAL A 133 6.85 9.89 15.10
C VAL A 133 7.99 8.91 15.36
N GLU A 134 9.24 9.32 15.14
CA GLU A 134 10.42 8.51 15.42
C GLU A 134 10.48 8.07 16.88
N LYS A 135 10.22 8.99 17.83
CA LYS A 135 10.24 8.70 19.27
C LYS A 135 9.16 7.68 19.69
N GLU A 136 7.98 7.75 19.10
CA GLU A 136 6.80 7.04 19.58
C GLU A 136 6.51 5.75 18.81
N TRP A 137 6.77 5.73 17.50
CA TRP A 137 6.43 4.62 16.60
C TRP A 137 7.66 4.02 15.91
N GLY A 138 8.82 4.69 15.96
CA GLY A 138 9.91 4.44 15.04
C GLY A 138 9.59 4.89 13.61
N LEU A 139 10.59 4.86 12.71
CA LEU A 139 10.41 5.21 11.30
C LEU A 139 10.33 3.99 10.38
N GLU A 140 10.81 2.84 10.84
CA GLU A 140 10.80 1.56 10.11
C GLU A 140 9.42 1.15 9.60
N PRO A 141 8.30 1.37 10.35
CA PRO A 141 6.98 1.04 9.83
C PRO A 141 6.51 1.91 8.67
N PHE A 142 7.15 3.05 8.41
CA PHE A 142 6.66 4.05 7.47
C PHE A 142 7.52 4.21 6.22
N LEU A 143 8.80 3.85 6.30
CA LEU A 143 9.78 4.11 5.27
C LEU A 143 10.18 2.82 4.55
N PRO A 144 10.40 2.86 3.23
CA PRO A 144 11.07 1.78 2.51
C PRO A 144 12.46 1.48 3.08
N LEU A 145 12.92 0.23 2.93
CA LEU A 145 14.19 -0.22 3.49
C LEU A 145 15.38 0.58 2.95
N THR A 146 15.38 0.94 1.67
CA THR A 146 16.42 1.79 1.06
C THR A 146 16.44 3.22 1.62
N LEU A 147 15.31 3.72 2.12
CA LEU A 147 15.18 5.09 2.64
C LEU A 147 15.59 5.20 4.11
N LEU A 148 15.48 4.11 4.89
CA LEU A 148 15.86 4.10 6.31
C LEU A 148 17.29 4.59 6.58
N PRO A 149 18.34 4.14 5.89
CA PRO A 149 19.71 4.59 6.19
C PRO A 149 19.94 6.06 5.83
N THR A 150 19.18 6.61 4.86
CA THR A 150 19.36 8.00 4.37
C THR A 150 18.57 9.02 5.19
N ILE A 151 17.76 8.60 6.17
CA ILE A 151 16.95 9.52 6.99
C ILE A 151 17.77 10.54 7.78
N LYS A 152 19.03 10.20 8.10
CA LYS A 152 20.00 11.08 8.77
C LYS A 152 20.52 12.18 7.84
N GLU A 153 20.33 12.04 6.54
CA GLU A 153 20.68 13.07 5.58
C GLU A 153 19.76 14.28 5.75
N LYS A 154 20.38 15.46 5.85
CA LYS A 154 19.69 16.73 6.12
C LYS A 154 18.56 17.00 5.11
N ASN A 155 18.75 16.64 3.84
CA ASN A 155 17.77 16.90 2.78
C ASN A 155 16.54 15.98 2.86
N VAL A 156 16.73 14.70 3.19
CA VAL A 156 15.64 13.73 3.35
C VAL A 156 14.75 14.12 4.53
N CYS A 157 15.36 14.32 5.71
CA CYS A 157 14.64 14.73 6.92
C CYS A 157 13.91 16.07 6.76
N LYS A 158 14.56 17.05 6.10
CA LYS A 158 13.94 18.36 5.80
C LYS A 158 12.72 18.21 4.89
N THR A 159 12.83 17.41 3.84
CA THR A 159 11.75 17.18 2.87
C THR A 159 10.54 16.52 3.53
N LEU A 160 10.74 15.42 4.27
CA LEU A 160 9.66 14.76 5.01
C LEU A 160 8.99 15.70 6.02
N SER A 161 9.79 16.44 6.77
CA SER A 161 9.28 17.42 7.74
C SER A 161 8.46 18.53 7.08
N GLN A 162 8.85 18.98 5.88
CA GLN A 162 8.11 19.97 5.12
C GLN A 162 6.79 19.41 4.60
N LEU A 163 6.80 18.21 4.01
CA LEU A 163 5.59 17.54 3.53
C LEU A 163 4.57 17.33 4.65
N LEU A 164 5.01 16.84 5.82
CA LEU A 164 4.14 16.66 6.98
C LEU A 164 3.50 17.98 7.46
N LYS A 165 4.25 19.10 7.40
CA LYS A 165 3.68 20.42 7.73
C LYS A 165 2.64 20.85 6.69
N THR A 166 2.91 20.63 5.40
CA THR A 166 1.97 20.94 4.31
C THR A 166 0.66 20.17 4.43
N TYR A 167 0.70 18.88 4.79
CA TYR A 167 -0.51 18.06 4.98
C TYR A 167 -1.34 18.46 6.20
N GLN A 168 -0.70 19.04 7.23
CA GLN A 168 -1.40 19.60 8.40
C GLN A 168 -1.96 21.00 8.16
N HIS A 169 -1.35 21.77 7.26
CA HIS A 169 -1.73 23.15 6.95
C HIS A 169 -1.85 23.35 5.44
N PRO A 170 -2.89 22.78 4.82
CA PRO A 170 -3.13 23.00 3.41
C PRO A 170 -3.38 24.49 3.11
N PRO A 171 -3.05 24.97 1.90
CA PRO A 171 -3.25 26.36 1.52
C PRO A 171 -4.72 26.77 1.70
N PRO A 172 -5.01 28.05 2.00
CA PRO A 172 -6.36 28.55 2.31
C PRO A 172 -7.35 28.56 1.13
N SER A 173 -7.04 27.85 0.04
CA SER A 173 -7.92 27.68 -1.11
C SER A 173 -9.13 26.79 -0.77
N GLY A 174 -10.16 27.40 -0.20
CA GLY A 174 -11.54 26.92 -0.17
C GLY A 174 -11.85 25.76 0.79
N ASN A 175 -12.23 26.07 2.04
CA ASN A 175 -13.16 25.38 2.95
C ASN A 175 -13.20 23.83 3.07
N LYS A 176 -12.21 23.07 2.59
CA LYS A 176 -12.17 21.62 2.84
C LYS A 176 -11.09 21.30 3.87
N VAL A 177 -11.52 20.99 5.09
CA VAL A 177 -10.68 20.26 6.05
C VAL A 177 -10.21 19.00 5.34
N ILE A 178 -8.91 18.90 5.03
CA ILE A 178 -8.36 17.72 4.36
C ILE A 178 -8.30 16.60 5.38
N SER A 179 -9.25 15.67 5.28
CA SER A 179 -9.34 14.52 6.18
C SER A 179 -8.26 13.47 5.87
N PRO A 180 -7.96 12.55 6.80
CA PRO A 180 -7.11 11.39 6.52
C PRO A 180 -7.58 10.62 5.28
N LEU A 181 -8.88 10.53 5.06
CA LEU A 181 -9.48 9.90 3.87
C LEU A 181 -9.05 10.58 2.56
N CYS A 182 -9.00 11.92 2.51
CA CYS A 182 -8.53 12.63 1.31
C CYS A 182 -7.03 12.39 1.05
N HIS A 183 -6.22 12.26 2.09
CA HIS A 183 -4.81 11.87 1.95
C HIS A 183 -4.65 10.40 1.53
N THR A 184 -5.49 9.49 2.03
CA THR A 184 -5.56 8.09 1.56
C THR A 184 -5.87 8.04 0.06
N MET A 185 -6.78 8.91 -0.40
CA MET A 185 -7.09 9.03 -1.83
C MET A 185 -5.88 9.49 -2.64
N THR A 186 -5.21 10.53 -2.17
CA THR A 186 -3.99 11.04 -2.82
C THR A 186 -2.90 9.98 -2.86
N PHE A 187 -2.70 9.23 -1.78
CA PHE A 187 -1.73 8.14 -1.69
C PHE A 187 -2.01 7.08 -2.75
N LEU A 188 -3.24 6.60 -2.83
CA LEU A 188 -3.65 5.58 -3.80
C LEU A 188 -3.53 6.07 -5.24
N SER A 189 -3.98 7.29 -5.54
CA SER A 189 -3.88 7.84 -6.89
C SER A 189 -2.43 7.96 -7.35
N VAL A 190 -1.52 8.42 -6.49
CA VAL A 190 -0.08 8.48 -6.81
C VAL A 190 0.46 7.06 -7.00
N ASN A 191 0.22 6.15 -6.07
CA ASN A 191 0.77 4.80 -6.12
C ASN A 191 0.31 4.01 -7.36
N ILE A 192 -0.99 4.04 -7.67
CA ILE A 192 -1.56 3.30 -8.82
C ILE A 192 -1.00 3.85 -10.14
N LEU A 193 -0.95 5.17 -10.29
CA LEU A 193 -0.40 5.80 -11.49
C LEU A 193 1.06 5.41 -11.71
N TYR A 194 1.86 5.32 -10.65
CA TYR A 194 3.24 4.85 -10.75
C TYR A 194 3.35 3.37 -11.10
N ILE A 195 2.53 2.51 -10.47
CA ILE A 195 2.50 1.07 -10.79
C ILE A 195 2.10 0.84 -12.25
N GLN A 196 1.17 1.61 -12.80
CA GLN A 196 0.69 1.44 -14.19
C GLN A 196 1.66 1.96 -15.26
N GLN A 197 2.70 2.71 -14.88
CA GLN A 197 3.70 3.23 -15.81
C GLN A 197 4.88 2.27 -16.06
N HIS A 198 4.96 1.15 -15.32
CA HIS A 198 6.04 0.17 -15.38
C HIS A 198 5.50 -1.27 -15.36
#